data_AF-A0A4Q9Q526-F1
#
_entry.id   AF-A0A4Q9Q526-F1
#
_cell.length_a   1.000
_cell.length_b   1.000
_cell.length_c   1.000
_cell.angle_alpha   90.00
_cell.angle_beta   90.00
_cell.angle_gamma   90.00
#
_symmetry.space_group_name_H-M   'P 1'
#
loop_
_entity.id
_entity.type
_entity.pdbx_description
1 polymer ?
#
loop_
_entity_poly.entity_id
_entity_poly.type
_entity_poly.pdbx_seq_one_letter_code
_entity_poly.pdbx_strand_id
1 'polypeptide(L)'
;MQLVDNETFLTQVSTLFESSAKSGSIWLTHKRLLYEGGDAHISSEGDNIKEYPCLVRVSDGDNSKFSTIVKPADLERFHAAYGTLLKASMSTLRKRDKKREKQRQEDAARKKRRLQEEIAIEGPKRGAGRRRRQRKMKQAAKLEESKKRAQEREEAKAKARAKAS
;
A
#
# COMPACT_ATOMS: atom_id res chain seq x y z
N MET A 1 -25.12 -6.30 -20.01
CA MET A 1 -24.75 -5.73 -18.70
C MET A 1 -25.88 -4.79 -18.31
N GLN A 2 -26.55 -5.03 -17.18
CA GLN A 2 -27.76 -4.30 -16.78
C GLN A 2 -27.39 -3.04 -15.99
N LEU A 3 -27.98 -1.89 -16.33
CA LEU A 3 -27.89 -0.67 -15.53
C LEU A 3 -28.94 -0.73 -14.41
N VAL A 4 -28.52 -0.54 -13.17
CA VAL A 4 -29.37 -0.63 -11.97
C VAL A 4 -29.15 0.56 -11.04
N ASP A 5 -30.16 0.85 -10.22
CA ASP A 5 -30.10 1.93 -9.23
C ASP A 5 -29.12 1.59 -8.09
N ASN A 6 -28.58 2.61 -7.43
CA ASN A 6 -27.56 2.48 -6.39
C ASN A 6 -27.96 1.51 -5.26
N GLU A 7 -29.20 1.55 -4.80
CA GLU A 7 -29.67 0.67 -3.72
C GLU A 7 -29.80 -0.78 -4.18
N THR A 8 -30.39 -0.99 -5.37
CA THR A 8 -30.52 -2.31 -5.99
C THR A 8 -29.17 -2.92 -6.34
N PHE A 9 -28.18 -2.09 -6.70
CA PHE A 9 -26.81 -2.51 -6.92
C PHE A 9 -26.21 -3.10 -5.64
N LEU A 10 -26.35 -2.40 -4.51
CA LEU A 10 -25.79 -2.84 -3.23
C LEU A 10 -26.44 -4.13 -2.73
N THR A 11 -27.76 -4.29 -2.89
CA THR A 11 -28.46 -5.52 -2.50
C THR A 11 -28.02 -6.70 -3.37
N GLN A 12 -27.94 -6.52 -4.69
CA GLN A 12 -27.45 -7.56 -5.60
C GLN A 12 -26.00 -7.94 -5.30
N VAL A 13 -25.12 -6.98 -5.03
CA VAL A 13 -23.73 -7.25 -4.62
C VAL A 13 -23.69 -8.07 -3.33
N SER A 14 -24.52 -7.75 -2.33
CA SER A 14 -24.58 -8.52 -1.09
C SER A 14 -24.97 -9.98 -1.34
N THR A 15 -26.04 -10.20 -2.13
CA THR A 15 -26.49 -11.56 -2.47
C THR A 15 -25.43 -12.34 -3.25
N LEU A 16 -24.67 -11.65 -4.09
CA LEU A 16 -23.61 -12.25 -4.89
C LEU A 16 -22.47 -12.73 -3.97
N PHE A 17 -22.01 -11.90 -3.03
CA PHE A 17 -21.01 -12.31 -2.03
C PHE A 17 -21.44 -13.52 -1.20
N GLU A 18 -22.73 -13.61 -0.83
CA GLU A 18 -23.26 -14.76 -0.11
C GLU A 18 -23.28 -16.03 -0.97
N SER A 19 -23.68 -15.91 -2.24
CA SER A 19 -23.70 -17.04 -3.18
C SER A 19 -22.29 -17.57 -3.52
N SER A 20 -21.31 -16.67 -3.64
CA SER A 20 -19.93 -17.00 -4.02
C SER A 20 -19.02 -17.29 -2.81
N ALA A 21 -19.58 -17.47 -1.61
CA ALA A 21 -18.81 -17.59 -0.37
C ALA A 21 -17.86 -18.79 -0.35
N LYS A 22 -18.20 -19.87 -1.06
CA LYS A 22 -17.41 -21.12 -1.11
C LYS A 22 -16.42 -21.14 -2.27
N SER A 23 -16.82 -20.61 -3.42
CA SER A 23 -16.05 -20.61 -4.67
C SER A 23 -16.59 -19.52 -5.58
N GLY A 24 -15.71 -18.88 -6.35
CA GLY A 24 -16.05 -17.80 -7.25
C GLY A 24 -15.08 -16.64 -7.13
N SER A 25 -15.18 -15.69 -8.05
CA SER A 25 -14.38 -14.47 -8.04
C SER A 25 -15.24 -13.34 -8.53
N ILE A 26 -15.35 -12.29 -7.72
CA ILE A 26 -16.18 -11.14 -8.02
C ILE A 26 -15.27 -10.01 -8.48
N TRP A 27 -15.46 -9.56 -9.71
CA TRP A 27 -14.75 -8.44 -10.28
C TRP A 27 -15.56 -7.17 -10.12
N LEU A 28 -15.05 -6.27 -9.27
CA LEU A 28 -15.56 -4.92 -9.07
C LEU A 28 -14.65 -3.93 -9.79
N THR A 29 -15.21 -3.13 -10.71
CA THR A 29 -14.44 -2.11 -11.43
C THR A 29 -15.09 -0.74 -11.29
N HIS A 30 -14.28 0.24 -10.91
CA HIS A 30 -14.68 1.63 -10.75
C HIS A 30 -14.00 2.41 -11.88
N LYS A 31 -14.79 3.08 -12.72
CA LYS A 31 -14.28 3.91 -13.81
C LYS A 31 -14.96 5.26 -13.82
N ARG A 32 -14.19 6.32 -14.08
CA ARG A 32 -14.75 7.66 -14.32
C ARG A 32 -15.65 7.59 -15.55
N LEU A 33 -16.91 7.99 -15.42
CA LEU A 33 -17.84 8.09 -16.53
C LEU A 33 -17.67 9.47 -17.17
N LEU A 34 -17.02 9.48 -18.32
CA LEU A 34 -16.66 10.70 -19.05
C LEU A 34 -17.70 11.11 -20.11
N TYR A 35 -18.70 10.28 -20.36
CA TYR A 35 -19.48 10.34 -21.59
C TYR A 35 -20.98 10.32 -21.35
N GLU A 36 -21.69 11.10 -22.16
CA GLU A 36 -23.12 10.95 -22.46
C GLU A 36 -23.33 9.93 -23.61
N GLY A 37 -22.49 8.87 -23.74
CA GLY A 37 -22.66 7.82 -24.77
C GLY A 37 -21.44 7.28 -25.58
N GLY A 38 -20.27 6.98 -24.99
CA GLY A 38 -19.11 6.42 -25.74
C GLY A 38 -17.81 6.34 -24.91
N ASP A 39 -16.73 5.75 -25.43
CA ASP A 39 -15.43 5.66 -24.71
C ASP A 39 -14.53 6.88 -25.03
N ALA A 40 -14.12 7.65 -24.00
CA ALA A 40 -13.22 8.81 -24.15
C ALA A 40 -11.84 8.57 -23.53
N HIS A 41 -10.81 9.03 -24.26
CA HIS A 41 -9.39 9.02 -23.93
C HIS A 41 -9.08 9.94 -22.73
N ILE A 42 -8.23 9.50 -21.79
CA ILE A 42 -7.95 10.12 -20.46
C ILE A 42 -7.06 11.39 -20.55
N SER A 43 -7.00 12.09 -21.68
CA SER A 43 -6.03 13.17 -21.89
C SER A 43 -6.70 14.46 -22.34
N SER A 44 -7.20 15.26 -21.39
CA SER A 44 -7.56 16.66 -21.61
C SER A 44 -7.12 17.51 -20.42
N GLU A 45 -6.30 18.54 -20.69
CA GLU A 45 -5.88 19.52 -19.69
C GLU A 45 -7.11 20.33 -19.24
N GLY A 46 -7.49 20.19 -17.96
CA GLY A 46 -8.70 20.81 -17.38
C GLY A 46 -9.48 19.89 -16.41
N ASP A 47 -9.10 18.62 -16.32
CA ASP A 47 -9.84 17.59 -15.57
C ASP A 47 -9.93 17.78 -14.04
N ASN A 48 -9.11 18.64 -13.43
CA ASN A 48 -9.09 18.82 -11.97
C ASN A 48 -10.25 19.66 -11.42
N ILE A 49 -10.99 20.37 -12.29
CA ILE A 49 -12.07 21.29 -11.88
C ILE A 49 -13.45 20.66 -12.08
N LYS A 50 -13.56 19.62 -12.92
CA LYS A 50 -14.84 19.07 -13.33
C LYS A 50 -15.22 17.84 -12.50
N GLU A 51 -16.42 17.87 -11.94
CA GLU A 51 -17.01 16.71 -11.27
C GLU A 51 -17.55 15.72 -12.30
N TYR A 52 -17.21 14.44 -12.12
CA TYR A 52 -17.63 13.38 -13.01
C TYR A 52 -18.35 12.27 -12.24
N PRO A 53 -19.43 11.71 -12.79
CA PRO A 53 -20.02 10.51 -12.22
C PRO A 53 -19.04 9.32 -12.30
N CYS A 54 -19.19 8.38 -11.37
CA CYS A 54 -18.42 7.15 -11.33
C CYS A 54 -19.29 5.98 -11.78
N LEU A 55 -18.82 5.22 -12.77
CA LEU A 55 -19.44 3.98 -13.20
C LEU A 55 -18.83 2.82 -12.42
N VAL A 56 -19.67 2.15 -11.65
CA VAL A 56 -19.29 0.95 -10.89
C VAL A 56 -19.88 -0.27 -11.58
N ARG A 57 -19.06 -1.29 -11.80
CA ARG A 57 -19.42 -2.50 -12.56
C ARG A 57 -19.07 -3.75 -11.75
N VAL A 58 -19.95 -4.74 -11.80
CA VAL A 58 -19.78 -6.06 -11.18
C VAL A 58 -19.84 -7.13 -12.25
N SER A 59 -18.95 -8.12 -12.14
CA SER A 59 -18.99 -9.33 -12.93
C SER A 59 -18.55 -10.51 -12.07
N ASP A 60 -19.22 -11.65 -12.20
CA ASP A 60 -18.80 -12.96 -11.63
C ASP A 60 -18.22 -13.88 -12.73
N GLY A 61 -17.85 -13.31 -13.88
CA GLY A 61 -17.33 -14.04 -15.05
C GLY A 61 -18.45 -14.59 -15.95
N ASP A 62 -19.46 -15.20 -15.33
CA ASP A 62 -20.54 -15.90 -16.04
C ASP A 62 -21.78 -15.01 -16.23
N ASN A 63 -22.74 -15.11 -15.29
CA ASN A 63 -24.13 -14.68 -15.48
C ASN A 63 -24.45 -13.31 -14.88
N SER A 64 -23.86 -12.98 -13.72
CA SER A 64 -24.18 -11.75 -12.99
C SER A 64 -23.33 -10.59 -13.49
N LYS A 65 -23.90 -9.75 -14.37
CA LYS A 65 -23.23 -8.58 -14.97
C LYS A 65 -24.14 -7.35 -14.90
N PHE A 66 -23.92 -6.52 -13.89
CA PHE A 66 -24.68 -5.29 -13.67
C PHE A 66 -23.76 -4.12 -13.31
N SER A 67 -24.28 -2.92 -13.47
CA SER A 67 -23.54 -1.66 -13.28
C SER A 67 -24.44 -0.59 -12.71
N THR A 68 -23.85 0.37 -12.01
CA THR A 68 -24.56 1.55 -11.50
C THR A 68 -23.75 2.82 -11.75
N ILE A 69 -24.44 3.95 -11.90
CA ILE A 69 -23.86 5.27 -12.12
C ILE A 69 -24.03 6.09 -10.85
N VAL A 70 -22.92 6.38 -10.20
CA VAL A 70 -22.87 7.17 -8.96
C VAL A 70 -22.58 8.62 -9.31
N LYS A 71 -23.53 9.51 -9.03
CA LYS A 71 -23.35 10.96 -9.19
C LYS A 71 -22.39 11.50 -8.12
N PRO A 72 -21.65 12.59 -8.38
CA PRO A 72 -20.73 13.18 -7.41
C PRO A 72 -21.44 13.57 -6.10
N ALA A 73 -22.68 14.09 -6.18
CA ALA A 73 -23.47 14.47 -5.00
C ALA A 73 -23.82 13.28 -4.07
N ASP A 74 -24.01 12.08 -4.62
CA ASP A 74 -24.40 10.89 -3.86
C ASP A 74 -23.19 9.99 -3.50
N LEU A 75 -21.98 10.40 -3.89
CA LEU A 75 -20.77 9.59 -3.79
C LEU A 75 -20.46 9.22 -2.34
N GLU A 76 -20.51 10.18 -1.42
CA GLU A 76 -20.19 9.94 -0.01
C GLU A 76 -21.16 8.93 0.62
N ARG A 77 -22.46 9.09 0.35
CA ARG A 77 -23.50 8.19 0.85
C ARG A 77 -23.34 6.78 0.28
N PHE A 78 -23.09 6.68 -1.03
CA PHE A 78 -22.82 5.40 -1.69
C PHE A 78 -21.57 4.73 -1.12
N HIS A 79 -20.47 5.48 -0.96
CA HIS A 79 -19.21 4.96 -0.44
C HIS A 79 -19.30 4.50 1.01
N ALA A 80 -20.10 5.17 1.85
CA ALA A 80 -20.35 4.73 3.22
C ALA A 80 -21.04 3.36 3.23
N ALA A 81 -22.15 3.21 2.50
CA ALA A 81 -22.90 1.95 2.44
C ALA A 81 -22.11 0.82 1.76
N TYR A 82 -21.46 1.13 0.64
CA TYR A 82 -20.60 0.21 -0.10
C TYR A 82 -19.40 -0.25 0.75
N GLY A 83 -18.75 0.68 1.45
CA GLY A 83 -17.61 0.37 2.33
C GLY A 83 -18.01 -0.50 3.52
N THR A 84 -19.20 -0.29 4.09
CA THR A 84 -19.72 -1.18 5.14
C THR A 84 -20.02 -2.58 4.61
N LEU A 85 -20.63 -2.68 3.42
CA LEU A 85 -20.92 -3.95 2.76
C LEU A 85 -19.63 -4.74 2.51
N LEU A 86 -18.64 -4.12 1.87
CA LEU A 86 -17.38 -4.79 1.54
C LEU A 86 -16.62 -5.29 2.79
N LYS A 87 -16.65 -4.52 3.88
CA LYS A 87 -16.04 -4.94 5.14
C LYS A 87 -16.76 -6.12 5.77
N ALA A 88 -18.09 -6.18 5.65
CA ALA A 88 -18.89 -7.29 6.16
C ALA A 88 -18.66 -8.56 5.32
N SER A 89 -18.60 -8.43 3.99
CA SER A 89 -18.45 -9.58 3.09
C SER A 89 -17.04 -10.16 3.06
N MET A 90 -15.98 -9.34 3.14
CA MET A 90 -14.58 -9.80 3.07
C MET A 90 -13.96 -10.14 4.45
N SER A 91 -14.68 -10.90 5.27
CA SER A 91 -14.24 -11.26 6.63
C SER A 91 -13.29 -12.47 6.70
N THR A 92 -13.21 -13.26 5.63
CA THR A 92 -12.50 -14.56 5.59
C THR A 92 -11.01 -14.45 5.24
N LEU A 93 -10.50 -13.23 5.05
CA LEU A 93 -9.09 -12.97 4.76
C LEU A 93 -8.19 -13.36 5.95
N ARG A 94 -7.00 -13.90 5.66
CA ARG A 94 -6.00 -14.18 6.70
C ARG A 94 -5.67 -12.89 7.46
N LYS A 95 -5.80 -12.94 8.78
CA LYS A 95 -5.48 -11.81 9.66
C LYS A 95 -4.01 -11.40 9.50
N ARG A 96 -3.76 -10.09 9.51
CA ARG A 96 -2.41 -9.53 9.49
C ARG A 96 -1.66 -9.92 10.76
N ASP A 97 -0.46 -10.50 10.60
CA ASP A 97 0.42 -10.86 11.71
C ASP A 97 1.07 -9.62 12.33
N LYS A 98 0.29 -8.83 13.09
CA LYS A 98 0.75 -7.58 13.74
C LYS A 98 2.02 -7.78 14.58
N LYS A 99 2.15 -8.95 15.22
CA LYS A 99 3.34 -9.33 16.01
C LYS A 99 4.59 -9.41 15.12
N ARG A 100 4.51 -10.09 13.98
CA ARG A 100 5.64 -10.25 13.06
C ARG A 100 6.05 -8.93 12.44
N GLU A 101 5.09 -8.07 12.14
CA GLU A 101 5.37 -6.74 11.61
C GLU A 101 6.01 -5.83 12.66
N LYS A 102 5.48 -5.81 13.89
CA LYS A 102 6.08 -5.06 15.00
C LYS A 102 7.50 -5.53 15.28
N GLN A 103 7.74 -6.85 15.32
CA GLN A 103 9.09 -7.42 15.47
C GLN A 103 10.02 -6.96 14.34
N ARG A 104 9.55 -6.97 13.08
CA ARG A 104 10.33 -6.50 11.94
C ARG A 104 10.68 -5.00 12.06
N GLN A 105 9.75 -4.19 12.54
CA GLN A 105 9.98 -2.76 12.78
C GLN A 105 10.96 -2.52 13.93
N GLU A 106 10.82 -3.26 15.04
CA GLU A 106 11.72 -3.21 16.19
C GLU A 106 13.14 -3.66 15.81
N ASP A 107 13.27 -4.75 15.04
CA ASP A 107 14.56 -5.24 14.54
C ASP A 107 15.22 -4.23 13.59
N ALA A 108 14.43 -3.60 12.72
CA ALA A 108 14.92 -2.55 11.83
C ALA A 108 15.39 -1.32 12.64
N ALA A 109 14.63 -0.90 13.65
CA ALA A 109 14.99 0.19 14.55
C ALA A 109 16.26 -0.15 15.35
N ARG A 110 16.37 -1.37 15.89
CA ARG A 110 17.55 -1.86 16.61
C ARG A 110 18.79 -1.89 15.72
N LYS A 111 18.65 -2.33 14.46
CA LYS A 111 19.75 -2.29 13.48
C LYS A 111 20.18 -0.85 13.17
N LYS A 112 19.23 0.07 12.99
CA LYS A 112 19.52 1.50 12.79
C LYS A 112 20.23 2.12 13.99
N ARG A 113 19.78 1.86 15.22
CA ARG A 113 20.44 2.33 16.45
C ARG A 113 21.86 1.81 16.59
N ARG A 114 22.08 0.51 16.37
CA ARG A 114 23.43 -0.11 16.36
C ARG A 114 24.34 0.48 15.28
N LEU A 115 23.78 0.86 14.14
CA LEU A 115 24.51 1.55 13.08
C LEU A 115 24.80 3.01 13.42
N GLN A 116 24.05 3.65 14.32
CA GLN A 116 24.28 5.03 14.76
C GLN A 116 25.26 5.11 15.93
N GLU A 117 25.18 4.17 16.88
CA GLU A 117 26.05 4.09 18.05
C GLU A 117 27.54 4.10 17.67
N GLU A 118 28.26 5.07 18.21
CA GLU A 118 29.71 5.17 18.06
C GLU A 118 30.41 4.32 19.13
N ILE A 119 31.42 3.55 18.72
CA ILE A 119 32.18 2.70 19.63
C ILE A 119 33.27 3.56 20.29
N ALA A 120 33.10 3.90 21.57
CA ALA A 120 34.09 4.67 22.34
C ALA A 120 35.43 3.90 22.49
N ILE A 121 36.50 4.46 21.92
CA ILE A 121 37.86 3.89 21.97
C ILE A 121 38.57 4.37 23.24
N GLU A 122 38.20 3.77 24.37
CA GLU A 122 38.85 4.05 25.66
C GLU A 122 39.98 3.05 25.96
N GLY A 123 41.09 3.56 26.52
CA GLY A 123 42.18 2.77 27.08
C GLY A 123 43.60 3.23 26.69
N PRO A 124 44.62 2.77 27.44
CA PRO A 124 46.02 3.19 27.23
C PRO A 124 46.58 2.73 25.88
N LYS A 125 47.41 3.58 25.25
CA LYS A 125 48.04 3.32 23.93
C LYS A 125 49.13 2.25 23.99
N ARG A 126 49.79 2.11 25.14
CA ARG A 126 50.94 1.24 25.42
C ARG A 126 50.69 0.44 26.70
N GLY A 127 51.34 -0.71 26.86
CA GLY A 127 51.22 -1.55 28.06
C GLY A 127 49.95 -2.40 28.12
N ALA A 128 49.58 -2.82 29.34
CA ALA A 128 48.39 -3.62 29.61
C ALA A 128 47.13 -2.88 29.10
N GLY A 129 46.30 -3.56 28.30
CA GLY A 129 45.10 -2.97 27.69
C GLY A 129 45.24 -2.55 26.22
N ARG A 130 46.45 -2.48 25.66
CA ARG A 130 46.68 -2.17 24.23
C ARG A 130 45.90 -3.08 23.26
N ARG A 131 45.89 -4.40 23.51
CA ARG A 131 45.14 -5.37 22.70
C ARG A 131 43.62 -5.11 22.73
N ARG A 132 43.06 -4.68 23.87
CA ARG A 132 41.63 -4.32 23.98
C ARG A 132 41.32 -3.06 23.17
N ARG A 133 42.18 -2.04 23.23
CA ARG A 133 42.06 -0.81 22.42
C ARG A 133 42.13 -1.09 20.92
N GLN A 134 43.07 -1.92 20.47
CA GLN A 134 43.20 -2.30 19.05
C GLN A 134 41.95 -3.01 18.51
N ARG A 135 41.31 -3.87 19.32
CA ARG A 135 40.04 -4.53 18.95
C ARG A 135 38.91 -3.52 18.79
N LYS A 136 38.78 -2.55 19.71
CA LYS A 136 37.78 -1.47 19.60
C LYS A 136 38.01 -0.58 18.37
N MET A 137 39.26 -0.20 18.08
CA MET A 137 39.61 0.55 16.86
C MET A 137 39.21 -0.20 15.59
N LYS A 138 39.49 -1.51 15.51
CA LYS A 138 39.11 -2.35 14.37
C LYS A 138 37.58 -2.47 14.23
N GLN A 139 36.84 -2.49 15.34
CA GLN A 139 35.38 -2.49 15.31
C GLN A 139 34.80 -1.15 14.87
N ALA A 140 35.36 -0.03 15.35
CA ALA A 140 34.95 1.32 14.93
C ALA A 140 35.18 1.54 13.42
N ALA A 141 36.36 1.17 12.90
CA ALA A 141 36.66 1.28 11.47
C ALA A 141 35.70 0.45 10.59
N LYS A 142 35.33 -0.76 11.03
CA LYS A 142 34.33 -1.59 10.33
C LYS A 142 32.93 -0.97 10.36
N LEU A 143 32.56 -0.34 11.48
CA LEU A 143 31.26 0.30 11.64
C LEU A 143 31.16 1.55 10.75
N GLU A 144 32.22 2.36 10.66
CA GLU A 144 32.32 3.48 9.72
C GLU A 144 32.26 3.04 8.25
N GLU A 145 32.98 1.99 7.87
CA GLU A 145 32.91 1.42 6.52
C GLU A 145 31.48 0.96 6.19
N SER A 146 30.78 0.35 7.17
CA SER A 146 29.38 -0.06 7.00
C SER A 146 28.42 1.13 6.88
N LYS A 147 28.66 2.23 7.61
CA LYS A 147 27.90 3.49 7.49
C LYS A 147 28.07 4.08 6.09
N LYS A 148 29.31 4.18 5.59
CA LYS A 148 29.61 4.70 4.25
C LYS A 148 28.93 3.88 3.15
N ARG A 149 29.05 2.55 3.20
CA ARG A 149 28.36 1.66 2.24
C ARG A 149 26.83 1.77 2.30
N ALA A 150 26.26 2.06 3.47
CA ALA A 150 24.82 2.29 3.61
C ALA A 150 24.40 3.63 3.00
N GLN A 151 25.19 4.70 3.19
CA GLN A 151 24.97 6.01 2.58
C GLN A 151 25.07 5.95 1.05
N GLU A 152 26.10 5.31 0.50
CA GLU A 152 26.26 5.12 -0.95
C GLU A 152 25.06 4.39 -1.58
N ARG A 153 24.49 3.40 -0.87
CA ARG A 153 23.28 2.67 -1.33
C ARG A 153 22.03 3.53 -1.29
N GLU A 154 21.87 4.38 -0.28
CA GLU A 154 20.76 5.33 -0.19
C GLU A 154 20.86 6.38 -1.31
N GLU A 155 22.05 6.94 -1.55
CA GLU A 155 22.30 7.89 -2.63
C GLU A 155 22.07 7.28 -4.02
N ALA A 156 22.51 6.04 -4.25
CA ALA A 156 22.25 5.34 -5.50
C ALA A 156 20.75 5.11 -5.74
N LYS A 157 19.98 4.78 -4.69
CA LYS A 157 18.51 4.67 -4.77
C LYS A 157 17.85 6.01 -5.03
N ALA A 158 18.31 7.09 -4.40
CA ALA A 158 17.79 8.43 -4.62
C ALA A 158 18.03 8.89 -6.06
N LYS A 159 19.24 8.66 -6.60
CA LYS A 159 19.57 8.92 -8.01
C LYS A 159 18.71 8.10 -8.98
N ALA A 160 18.48 6.82 -8.70
CA ALA A 160 17.61 5.98 -9.51
C ALA A 160 16.14 6.46 -9.48
N ARG A 161 15.65 6.90 -8.32
CA ARG A 161 14.29 7.45 -8.19
C ARG A 161 14.11 8.77 -8.93
N ALA A 162 15.11 9.65 -8.90
CA ALA A 162 15.10 10.91 -9.63
C ALA A 162 15.23 10.75 -11.15
N LYS A 163 15.81 9.64 -11.62
CA LYS A 163 15.90 9.30 -13.06
C LYS A 163 14.62 8.66 -13.61
N ALA A 164 13.77 8.12 -12.72
CA ALA A 164 12.51 7.45 -13.07
C ALA A 164 11.28 8.35 -12.97
N SER A 165 11.42 9.55 -12.37
CA SER A 165 10.43 10.64 -12.42
C SER A 165 10.72 11.58 -13.58
#